data_AF-A0A9P8FJH9-F1
#
_entry.id   AF-A0A9P8FJH9-F1
#
_cell.length_a   1.000
_cell.length_b   1.000
_cell.length_c   1.000
_cell.angle_alpha   90.00
_cell.angle_beta   90.00
_cell.angle_gamma   90.00
#
_symmetry.space_group_name_H-M   'P 1'
#
loop_
_entity.id
_entity.type
_entity.pdbx_description
1 polymer ?
#
loop_
_entity_poly.entity_id
_entity_poly.type
_entity_poly.pdbx_seq_one_letter_code
_entity_poly.pdbx_strand_id
1 'polypeptide(L)'
;MRVYGVARAQSSALRSLEVASRNACRRNYSVSRWASAALLRSQTAAVSERTTTWQPRRLQSGTAAAVLDHAMQDPSSLSQADIVNNLNPKEAARLDKLRNIGIAAHIDSGKTTATERVLYYTGRIKSIHEVRGKDSVGAKMDSMDLEREKGITIQSAATFCDWMKVERENGTEEKYHINLIDTPGHIDFTIEVERALRVLDGAVMILCAVSGVQSQTQTVDRQMRRYNVPRISFINKMDRMGANPFRVCDMINKKLRIPAAMIQVPIGAEDDFKGVVDIIRMKAIYNQGDKGEIIVESNEIPADVKQVAEERRAMLIETL
;
A
#
# COMPACT_ATOMS: atom_id res chain seq x y z
N MET A 1 51.41 29.20 22.99
CA MET A 1 52.80 28.86 23.30
C MET A 1 52.91 27.33 23.45
N ARG A 2 53.77 26.70 22.62
CA ARG A 2 54.25 25.28 22.59
C ARG A 2 53.17 24.20 22.37
N VAL A 3 53.06 23.45 21.26
CA VAL A 3 53.97 22.82 20.25
C VAL A 3 54.70 21.56 20.76
N TYR A 4 54.71 20.54 19.87
CA TYR A 4 55.34 19.20 19.82
C TYR A 4 54.42 18.03 20.24
N GLY A 5 54.16 16.97 19.46
CA GLY A 5 54.65 16.51 18.15
C GLY A 5 55.09 15.03 18.20
N VAL A 6 54.93 14.31 17.07
CA VAL A 6 55.50 12.97 16.69
C VAL A 6 54.63 11.76 17.10
N ALA A 7 54.01 10.92 16.25
CA ALA A 7 54.21 10.34 14.90
C ALA A 7 55.14 9.09 14.81
N ARG A 8 54.67 8.05 14.09
CA ARG A 8 55.28 6.72 13.73
C ARG A 8 55.11 5.61 14.79
N ALA A 9 54.83 4.35 14.45
CA ALA A 9 55.31 3.58 13.29
C ALA A 9 54.32 2.52 12.76
N GLN A 10 54.43 2.26 11.46
CA GLN A 10 53.92 1.09 10.74
C GLN A 10 54.90 -0.10 10.85
N SER A 11 54.39 -1.29 10.46
CA SER A 11 55.07 -2.45 9.85
C SER A 11 55.38 -3.68 10.72
N SER A 12 54.77 -4.82 10.35
CA SER A 12 55.37 -6.16 10.09
C SER A 12 54.24 -7.21 10.14
N ALA A 13 53.72 -7.72 9.02
CA ALA A 13 54.25 -8.80 8.19
C ALA A 13 54.21 -10.20 8.86
N LEU A 14 53.23 -11.00 8.41
CA LEU A 14 53.28 -12.43 8.07
C LEU A 14 54.45 -13.29 8.61
N ARG A 15 54.11 -14.36 9.35
CA ARG A 15 54.58 -15.76 9.17
C ARG A 15 54.18 -16.65 10.35
N SER A 16 53.54 -17.78 10.06
CA SER A 16 54.04 -19.12 10.45
C SER A 16 53.14 -20.23 9.91
N LEU A 17 53.73 -21.06 9.05
CA LEU A 17 53.24 -22.31 8.47
C LEU A 17 53.56 -23.50 9.39
N GLU A 18 52.71 -24.54 9.28
CA GLU A 18 52.99 -25.99 9.27
C GLU A 18 53.58 -26.74 10.48
N VAL A 19 52.97 -27.90 10.80
CA VAL A 19 53.51 -29.28 10.78
C VAL A 19 52.35 -30.26 11.14
N ALA A 20 51.86 -31.07 10.17
CA ALA A 20 52.01 -32.53 10.00
C ALA A 20 51.22 -33.42 11.03
N SER A 21 50.64 -34.60 10.77
CA SER A 21 50.72 -35.59 9.68
C SER A 21 49.65 -36.70 9.83
N ARG A 22 49.22 -37.27 8.68
CA ARG A 22 48.98 -38.71 8.37
C ARG A 22 48.01 -39.56 9.23
N ASN A 23 47.00 -40.14 8.55
CA ASN A 23 46.97 -41.58 8.28
C ASN A 23 45.98 -41.94 7.15
N ALA A 24 46.47 -42.78 6.23
CA ALA A 24 45.72 -43.37 5.12
C ALA A 24 45.62 -44.87 5.35
N CYS A 25 44.49 -45.49 4.98
CA CYS A 25 44.45 -46.92 4.67
C CYS A 25 43.48 -47.18 3.52
N ARG A 26 44.03 -47.71 2.42
CA ARG A 26 43.35 -48.23 1.23
C ARG A 26 42.97 -49.70 1.47
N ARG A 27 41.92 -50.19 0.79
CA ARG A 27 41.97 -51.51 0.12
C ARG A 27 40.94 -51.61 -1.02
N ASN A 28 41.42 -52.22 -2.10
CA ASN A 28 40.80 -52.45 -3.41
C ASN A 28 40.45 -53.95 -3.60
N TYR A 29 39.84 -54.24 -4.77
CA TYR A 29 39.71 -55.53 -5.51
C TYR A 29 38.41 -56.34 -5.27
N SER A 30 37.81 -57.08 -6.22
CA SER A 30 37.73 -57.10 -7.70
C SER A 30 36.83 -58.29 -8.12
N VAL A 31 35.97 -58.09 -9.13
CA VAL A 31 35.53 -58.97 -10.25
C VAL A 31 35.62 -60.53 -10.13
N SER A 32 34.50 -61.25 -10.42
CA SER A 32 34.46 -62.36 -11.40
C SER A 32 33.04 -62.90 -11.69
N ARG A 33 32.83 -63.23 -12.99
CA ARG A 33 31.66 -63.81 -13.69
C ARG A 33 31.45 -65.32 -13.43
N TRP A 34 30.35 -65.88 -13.99
CA TRP A 34 30.17 -67.10 -14.85
C TRP A 34 28.73 -67.66 -14.58
N ALA A 35 27.72 -67.62 -15.47
CA ALA A 35 27.43 -68.31 -16.75
C ALA A 35 26.62 -69.63 -16.62
N SER A 36 25.41 -69.70 -17.23
CA SER A 36 24.69 -70.87 -17.84
C SER A 36 23.25 -70.42 -18.26
N ALA A 37 22.88 -70.28 -19.55
CA ALA A 37 22.29 -71.27 -20.50
C ALA A 37 20.99 -71.95 -19.97
N ALA A 38 19.83 -72.07 -20.64
CA ALA A 38 19.38 -71.82 -22.02
C ALA A 38 17.81 -71.90 -22.12
N LEU A 39 17.26 -71.38 -23.23
CA LEU A 39 16.01 -71.75 -23.95
C LEU A 39 14.62 -71.55 -23.29
N LEU A 40 13.83 -70.59 -23.81
CA LEU A 40 12.49 -70.84 -24.37
C LEU A 40 11.98 -69.65 -25.20
N ARG A 41 11.23 -70.00 -26.25
CA ARG A 41 10.86 -69.21 -27.42
C ARG A 41 9.85 -68.07 -27.17
N SER A 42 10.03 -67.02 -27.97
CA SER A 42 9.04 -66.13 -28.61
C SER A 42 7.69 -65.84 -27.93
N GLN A 43 7.49 -64.56 -27.60
CA GLN A 43 6.34 -63.77 -28.06
C GLN A 43 6.72 -62.28 -27.91
N THR A 44 6.82 -61.56 -29.04
CA THR A 44 6.96 -60.11 -29.06
C THR A 44 5.63 -59.48 -28.70
N ALA A 45 5.44 -59.13 -27.43
CA ALA A 45 4.40 -58.19 -27.02
C ALA A 45 5.03 -56.79 -26.95
N ALA A 46 4.56 -55.89 -27.81
CA ALA A 46 4.93 -54.47 -27.76
C ALA A 46 4.46 -53.89 -26.43
N VAL A 47 5.39 -53.63 -25.52
CA VAL A 47 5.15 -52.90 -24.28
C VAL A 47 5.02 -51.42 -24.64
N SER A 48 3.78 -50.93 -24.65
CA SER A 48 3.49 -49.50 -24.60
C SER A 48 3.94 -48.98 -23.23
N GLU A 49 5.07 -48.27 -23.21
CA GLU A 49 5.47 -47.49 -22.04
C GLU A 49 4.43 -46.39 -21.79
N ARG A 50 3.57 -46.60 -20.80
CA ARG A 50 2.71 -45.55 -20.26
C ARG A 50 3.58 -44.60 -19.44
N THR A 51 4.12 -43.58 -20.08
CA THR A 51 4.61 -42.39 -19.38
C THR A 51 3.43 -41.74 -18.68
N THR A 52 3.34 -41.89 -17.35
CA THR A 52 2.39 -41.16 -16.52
C THR A 52 2.92 -39.74 -16.33
N THR A 53 2.69 -38.90 -17.33
CA THR A 53 2.82 -37.45 -17.16
C THR A 53 1.69 -36.98 -16.25
N TRP A 54 2.05 -36.39 -15.12
CA TRP A 54 1.12 -35.73 -14.21
C TRP A 54 0.59 -34.48 -14.92
N GLN A 55 -0.50 -34.62 -15.68
CA GLN A 55 -1.19 -33.48 -16.28
C GLN A 55 -1.96 -32.76 -15.17
N PRO A 56 -1.70 -31.46 -14.90
CA PRO A 56 -2.62 -30.70 -14.09
C PRO A 56 -3.94 -30.68 -14.87
N ARG A 57 -5.03 -31.15 -14.25
CA ARG A 57 -6.40 -30.95 -14.75
C ARG A 57 -6.67 -29.44 -14.77
N ARG A 58 -6.21 -28.76 -15.81
CA ARG A 58 -6.68 -27.42 -16.16
C ARG A 58 -7.99 -27.62 -16.89
N LEU A 59 -9.10 -27.55 -16.15
CA LEU A 59 -10.34 -27.05 -16.70
C LEU A 59 -10.14 -25.56 -16.97
N GLN A 60 -9.38 -25.23 -18.02
CA GLN A 60 -9.36 -23.91 -18.60
C GLN A 60 -10.21 -23.98 -19.86
N SER A 61 -11.25 -23.16 -19.91
CA SER A 61 -12.01 -22.89 -21.14
C SER A 61 -11.01 -22.58 -22.26
N GLY A 62 -11.12 -23.24 -23.41
CA GLY A 62 -10.18 -23.09 -24.53
C GLY A 62 -10.00 -21.65 -25.00
N THR A 63 -10.97 -20.77 -24.70
CA THR A 63 -10.92 -19.33 -24.94
C THR A 63 -9.87 -18.63 -24.06
N ALA A 64 -9.78 -18.95 -22.77
CA ALA A 64 -8.82 -18.31 -21.86
C ALA A 64 -7.38 -18.73 -22.18
N ALA A 65 -7.16 -19.97 -22.62
CA ALA A 65 -5.86 -20.46 -23.05
C ALA A 65 -5.38 -19.80 -24.36
N ALA A 66 -6.28 -19.66 -25.35
CA ALA A 66 -5.96 -18.99 -26.61
C ALA A 66 -5.66 -17.49 -26.43
N VAL A 67 -6.39 -16.81 -25.53
CA VAL A 67 -6.12 -15.41 -25.16
C VAL A 67 -4.77 -15.27 -24.45
N LEU A 68 -4.40 -16.23 -23.60
CA LEU A 68 -3.07 -16.25 -22.96
C LEU A 68 -1.94 -16.49 -23.95
N ASP A 69 -2.09 -17.42 -24.90
CA ASP A 69 -1.08 -17.66 -25.94
C ASP A 69 -0.93 -16.42 -26.86
N HIS A 70 -2.04 -15.76 -27.20
CA HIS A 70 -2.02 -14.51 -27.96
C HIS A 70 -1.43 -13.35 -27.14
N ALA A 71 -1.68 -13.29 -25.82
CA ALA A 71 -1.08 -12.32 -24.90
C ALA A 71 0.44 -12.51 -24.77
N MET A 72 0.90 -13.75 -24.85
CA MET A 72 2.33 -14.10 -24.80
C MET A 72 3.06 -13.74 -26.11
N GLN A 73 2.36 -13.73 -27.24
CA GLN A 73 2.92 -13.39 -28.54
C GLN A 73 2.94 -11.87 -28.81
N ASP A 74 1.87 -11.16 -28.45
CA ASP A 74 1.78 -9.69 -28.60
C ASP A 74 1.11 -9.04 -27.37
N PRO A 75 1.88 -8.73 -26.30
CA PRO A 75 1.33 -8.12 -25.09
C PRO A 75 0.76 -6.70 -25.31
N SER A 76 1.15 -6.02 -26.39
CA SER A 76 0.65 -4.69 -26.75
C SER A 76 -0.68 -4.70 -27.52
N SER A 77 -1.15 -5.85 -28.01
CA SER A 77 -2.38 -5.93 -28.81
C SER A 77 -3.65 -6.08 -27.99
N LEU A 78 -3.54 -6.41 -26.69
CA LEU A 78 -4.69 -6.59 -25.82
C LEU A 78 -5.07 -5.27 -25.18
N SER A 79 -6.20 -4.71 -25.62
CA SER A 79 -6.77 -3.55 -24.93
C SER A 79 -7.28 -3.97 -23.55
N GLN A 80 -7.28 -3.05 -22.60
CA GLN A 80 -7.85 -3.30 -21.26
C GLN A 80 -9.32 -3.73 -21.34
N ALA A 81 -10.07 -3.23 -22.33
CA ALA A 81 -11.45 -3.60 -22.58
C ALA A 81 -11.60 -5.07 -23.02
N ASP A 82 -10.70 -5.58 -23.87
CA ASP A 82 -10.72 -6.99 -24.30
C ASP A 82 -10.43 -7.93 -23.15
N ILE A 83 -9.54 -7.53 -22.23
CA ILE A 83 -9.23 -8.31 -21.02
C ILE A 83 -10.46 -8.36 -20.11
N VAL A 84 -11.13 -7.22 -19.89
CA VAL A 84 -12.36 -7.14 -19.07
C VAL A 84 -13.50 -7.96 -19.66
N ASN A 85 -13.66 -7.96 -20.98
CA ASN A 85 -14.70 -8.73 -21.67
C ASN A 85 -14.44 -10.25 -21.63
N ASN A 86 -13.17 -10.66 -21.61
CA ASN A 86 -12.78 -12.08 -21.57
C ASN A 86 -12.60 -12.64 -20.15
N LEU A 87 -12.75 -11.80 -19.12
CA LEU A 87 -12.63 -12.22 -17.72
C LEU A 87 -13.78 -13.16 -17.32
N ASN A 88 -13.46 -14.17 -16.52
CA ASN A 88 -14.48 -15.02 -15.91
C ASN A 88 -15.41 -14.13 -15.05
N PRO A 89 -16.75 -14.25 -15.15
CA PRO A 89 -17.68 -13.45 -14.36
C PRO A 89 -17.39 -13.48 -12.85
N LYS A 90 -16.92 -14.62 -12.33
CA LYS A 90 -16.53 -14.75 -10.91
C LYS A 90 -15.28 -13.95 -10.57
N GLU A 91 -14.32 -13.86 -11.47
CA GLU A 91 -13.10 -13.08 -11.29
C GLU A 91 -13.37 -11.59 -11.47
N ALA A 92 -14.20 -11.21 -12.45
CA ALA A 92 -14.65 -9.84 -12.64
C ALA A 92 -15.33 -9.30 -11.37
N ALA A 93 -16.27 -10.06 -10.78
CA ALA A 93 -16.93 -9.69 -9.54
C ALA A 93 -15.97 -9.57 -8.33
N ARG A 94 -14.87 -10.31 -8.32
CA ARG A 94 -13.83 -10.20 -7.28
C ARG A 94 -12.97 -8.95 -7.49
N LEU A 95 -12.55 -8.68 -8.72
CA LEU A 95 -11.71 -7.53 -9.07
C LEU A 95 -12.46 -6.20 -8.90
N ASP A 96 -13.76 -6.19 -9.18
CA ASP A 96 -14.62 -5.02 -8.96
C ASP A 96 -14.65 -4.55 -7.49
N LYS A 97 -14.35 -5.44 -6.54
CA LYS A 97 -14.29 -5.16 -5.10
C LYS A 97 -12.86 -4.97 -4.57
N LEU A 98 -11.85 -5.06 -5.43
CA LEU A 98 -10.44 -4.89 -5.08
C LEU A 98 -10.00 -3.45 -5.34
N ARG A 99 -9.28 -2.84 -4.39
CA ARG A 99 -8.75 -1.47 -4.50
C ARG A 99 -7.27 -1.47 -4.10
N ASN A 100 -6.40 -1.03 -5.01
CA ASN A 100 -5.00 -0.77 -4.69
C ASN A 100 -4.82 0.74 -4.45
N ILE A 101 -4.66 1.13 -3.18
CA ILE A 101 -4.63 2.52 -2.74
C ILE A 101 -3.27 2.87 -2.13
N GLY A 102 -2.67 3.97 -2.58
CA GLY A 102 -1.49 4.54 -1.93
C GLY A 102 -1.83 5.72 -1.04
N ILE A 103 -1.17 5.82 0.12
CA ILE A 103 -1.22 7.02 0.95
C ILE A 103 0.05 7.83 0.72
N ALA A 104 -0.11 9.08 0.29
CA ALA A 104 1.01 9.96 -0.03
C ALA A 104 0.78 11.38 0.51
N ALA A 105 1.85 12.04 0.95
CA ALA A 105 1.78 13.32 1.66
C ALA A 105 3.17 13.90 1.92
N HIS A 106 3.20 15.17 2.31
CA HIS A 106 4.39 15.82 2.90
C HIS A 106 4.76 15.20 4.27
N ILE A 107 5.97 15.49 4.74
CA ILE A 107 6.49 15.17 6.08
C ILE A 107 5.53 15.72 7.16
N ASP A 108 5.37 14.98 8.26
CA ASP A 108 4.53 15.40 9.40
C ASP A 108 3.06 15.72 9.06
N SER A 109 2.53 15.24 7.93
CA SER A 109 1.09 15.31 7.63
C SER A 109 0.26 14.19 8.30
N GLY A 110 0.92 13.22 8.94
CA GLY A 110 0.26 12.11 9.65
C GLY A 110 -0.18 10.95 8.74
N LYS A 111 0.62 10.60 7.72
CA LYS A 111 0.36 9.45 6.83
C LYS A 111 0.26 8.14 7.59
N THR A 112 1.33 7.79 8.30
CA THR A 112 1.44 6.54 9.05
C THR A 112 0.33 6.43 10.09
N THR A 113 0.03 7.53 10.79
CA THR A 113 -1.07 7.59 11.75
C THR A 113 -2.43 7.35 11.08
N ALA A 114 -2.68 7.92 9.90
CA ALA A 114 -3.91 7.67 9.15
C ALA A 114 -4.00 6.21 8.68
N THR A 115 -2.90 5.65 8.16
CA THR A 115 -2.80 4.24 7.77
C THR A 115 -3.14 3.32 8.94
N GLU A 116 -2.55 3.55 10.11
CA GLU A 116 -2.82 2.74 11.31
C GLU A 116 -4.27 2.83 11.79
N ARG A 117 -4.89 4.01 11.69
CA ARG A 117 -6.31 4.19 12.02
C ARG A 117 -7.20 3.36 11.10
N VAL A 118 -6.90 3.33 9.79
CA VAL A 118 -7.61 2.46 8.84
C VAL A 118 -7.45 0.97 9.23
N LEU A 119 -6.24 0.55 9.58
CA LEU A 119 -5.99 -0.83 10.02
C LEU A 119 -6.67 -1.17 11.36
N TYR A 120 -6.83 -0.20 12.24
CA TYR A 120 -7.55 -0.36 13.50
C TYR A 120 -9.06 -0.50 13.27
N TYR A 121 -9.67 0.40 12.49
CA TYR A 121 -11.11 0.36 12.21
C TYR A 121 -11.52 -0.87 11.39
N THR A 122 -10.61 -1.45 10.61
CA THR A 122 -10.82 -2.74 9.91
C THR A 122 -10.57 -3.97 10.79
N GLY A 123 -10.20 -3.78 12.06
CA GLY A 123 -9.92 -4.86 13.01
C GLY A 123 -8.61 -5.61 12.78
N ARG A 124 -7.76 -5.15 11.84
CA ARG A 124 -6.44 -5.76 11.57
C ARG A 124 -5.46 -5.54 12.71
N ILE A 125 -5.55 -4.38 13.35
CA ILE A 125 -4.72 -4.00 14.49
C ILE A 125 -5.63 -3.78 15.70
N LYS A 126 -5.24 -4.33 16.87
CA LYS A 126 -6.00 -4.19 18.13
C LYS A 126 -5.65 -2.94 18.94
N SER A 127 -4.53 -2.29 18.67
CA SER A 127 -4.06 -1.11 19.40
C SER A 127 -3.26 -0.19 18.48
N ILE A 128 -3.54 1.12 18.60
CA ILE A 128 -2.88 2.18 17.85
C ILE A 128 -1.80 2.76 18.75
N HIS A 129 -0.62 3.00 18.20
CA HIS A 129 0.49 3.65 18.90
C HIS A 129 0.95 4.85 18.09
N GLU A 130 1.34 5.93 18.75
CA GLU A 130 1.82 7.10 18.02
C GLU A 130 3.26 6.89 17.52
N VAL A 131 3.56 7.43 16.33
CA VAL A 131 4.90 7.39 15.71
C VAL A 131 5.96 8.00 16.63
N ARG A 132 5.60 9.06 17.39
CA ARG A 132 6.45 9.71 18.39
C ARG A 132 5.84 9.62 19.80
N GLY A 133 5.17 8.51 20.10
CA GLY A 133 4.56 8.28 21.40
C GLY A 133 5.60 8.04 22.50
N LYS A 134 5.20 8.27 23.75
CA LYS A 134 6.04 7.96 24.93
C LYS A 134 6.25 6.46 25.14
N ASP A 135 5.45 5.62 24.48
CA ASP A 135 5.35 4.20 24.76
C ASP A 135 6.49 3.36 24.17
N SER A 136 7.45 3.95 23.45
CA SER A 136 8.60 3.27 22.80
C SER A 136 8.24 2.15 21.79
N VAL A 137 6.96 1.80 21.64
CA VAL A 137 6.47 0.78 20.70
C VAL A 137 6.49 1.30 19.25
N GLY A 138 6.16 2.58 19.05
CA GLY A 138 6.06 3.21 17.73
C GLY A 138 4.93 2.64 16.86
N ALA A 139 4.76 3.22 15.67
CA ALA A 139 3.79 2.72 14.71
C ALA A 139 4.20 1.32 14.18
N LYS A 140 3.26 0.41 14.02
CA LYS A 140 3.47 -0.94 13.47
C LYS A 140 3.93 -0.93 12.01
N MET A 141 3.57 0.11 11.27
CA MET A 141 3.96 0.28 9.88
C MET A 141 5.45 0.61 9.73
N ASP A 142 6.01 1.34 10.70
CA ASP A 142 7.43 1.68 10.76
C ASP A 142 8.17 0.54 11.47
N SER A 143 8.61 -0.45 10.69
CA SER A 143 9.19 -1.69 11.22
C SER A 143 10.68 -1.57 11.52
N MET A 144 11.39 -0.65 10.86
CA MET A 144 12.82 -0.46 11.05
C MET A 144 13.09 0.36 12.32
N ASP A 145 14.15 0.02 13.07
CA ASP A 145 14.50 0.74 14.30
C ASP A 145 14.79 2.22 14.03
N LEU A 146 15.42 2.53 12.90
CA LEU A 146 15.69 3.90 12.48
C LEU A 146 14.42 4.70 12.15
N GLU A 147 13.39 4.03 11.60
CA GLU A 147 12.10 4.67 11.33
C GLU A 147 11.41 5.05 12.64
N ARG A 148 11.42 4.15 13.64
CA ARG A 148 10.87 4.42 14.98
C ARG A 148 11.65 5.50 15.73
N GLU A 149 12.98 5.49 15.65
CA GLU A 149 13.83 6.47 16.32
C GLU A 149 13.64 7.89 15.74
N LYS A 150 13.56 8.01 14.41
CA LYS A 150 13.41 9.30 13.73
C LYS A 150 11.95 9.73 13.57
N GLY A 151 11.01 8.79 13.71
CA GLY A 151 9.60 8.98 13.45
C GLY A 151 9.34 9.37 11.99
N ILE A 152 10.00 8.72 11.06
CA ILE A 152 9.84 8.91 9.61
C ILE A 152 9.69 7.55 8.93
N THR A 153 8.87 7.50 7.88
CA THR A 153 8.77 6.32 7.02
C THR A 153 9.85 6.39 5.93
N ILE A 154 10.72 5.37 5.88
CA ILE A 154 11.85 5.27 4.95
C ILE A 154 11.49 4.33 3.80
N GLN A 155 10.92 3.17 4.11
CA GLN A 155 10.49 2.19 3.11
C GLN A 155 8.98 2.19 2.94
N SER A 156 8.52 1.92 1.71
CA SER A 156 7.08 1.77 1.47
C SER A 156 6.58 0.50 2.12
N ALA A 157 5.55 0.59 2.96
CA ALA A 157 4.95 -0.54 3.65
C ALA A 157 3.62 -0.93 2.99
N ALA A 158 3.51 -2.17 2.54
CA ALA A 158 2.28 -2.71 1.94
C ALA A 158 1.50 -3.53 2.97
N THR A 159 0.21 -3.24 3.12
CA THR A 159 -0.70 -3.97 4.00
C THR A 159 -2.02 -4.26 3.30
N PHE A 160 -2.78 -5.22 3.83
CA PHE A 160 -4.07 -5.62 3.30
C PHE A 160 -5.12 -5.53 4.41
N CYS A 161 -6.25 -4.91 4.10
CA CYS A 161 -7.40 -4.87 4.98
C CYS A 161 -8.70 -5.10 4.22
N ASP A 162 -9.70 -5.58 4.95
CA ASP A 162 -11.05 -5.78 4.44
C ASP A 162 -11.93 -4.67 4.99
N TRP A 163 -12.62 -3.94 4.12
CA TRP A 163 -13.56 -2.91 4.51
C TRP A 163 -14.99 -3.40 4.25
N MET A 164 -15.82 -3.42 5.29
CA MET A 164 -17.24 -3.75 5.16
C MET A 164 -18.00 -2.45 4.89
N LYS A 165 -18.43 -2.25 3.65
CA LYS A 165 -19.34 -1.17 3.28
C LYS A 165 -20.74 -1.64 3.64
N VAL A 166 -21.32 -1.03 4.67
CA VAL A 166 -22.73 -1.23 5.01
C VAL A 166 -23.55 -0.20 4.22
N GLU A 167 -24.30 -0.67 3.23
CA GLU A 167 -25.30 0.16 2.56
C GLU A 167 -26.44 0.45 3.52
N ARG A 168 -26.60 1.72 3.86
CA ARG A 168 -27.45 2.11 4.98
C ARG A 168 -28.93 2.16 4.65
N GLU A 169 -29.29 2.21 3.36
CA GLU A 169 -30.69 2.22 2.92
C GLU A 169 -31.29 0.80 2.91
N ASN A 170 -30.51 -0.20 2.48
CA ASN A 170 -30.97 -1.58 2.32
C ASN A 170 -30.34 -2.55 3.34
N GLY A 171 -29.47 -2.06 4.22
CA GLY A 171 -28.71 -2.88 5.17
C GLY A 171 -27.75 -3.87 4.51
N THR A 172 -27.47 -3.72 3.22
CA THR A 172 -26.66 -4.68 2.47
C THR A 172 -25.20 -4.49 2.79
N GLU A 173 -24.54 -5.55 3.24
CA GLU A 173 -23.11 -5.52 3.53
C GLU A 173 -22.30 -5.98 2.34
N GLU A 174 -21.45 -5.09 1.85
CA GLU A 174 -20.50 -5.38 0.77
C GLU A 174 -19.07 -5.36 1.29
N LYS A 175 -18.37 -6.47 1.10
CA LYS A 175 -16.96 -6.59 1.46
C LYS A 175 -16.07 -6.07 0.34
N TYR A 176 -15.22 -5.08 0.64
CA TYR A 176 -14.18 -4.57 -0.24
C TYR A 176 -12.80 -5.00 0.26
N HIS A 177 -11.94 -5.33 -0.68
CA HIS A 177 -10.56 -5.77 -0.45
C HIS A 177 -9.62 -4.61 -0.76
N ILE A 178 -8.96 -4.05 0.27
CA ILE A 178 -8.11 -2.88 0.12
C ILE A 178 -6.66 -3.29 0.35
N ASN A 179 -5.84 -3.13 -0.69
CA ASN A 179 -4.39 -3.18 -0.60
C ASN A 179 -3.89 -1.75 -0.39
N LEU A 180 -3.28 -1.51 0.76
CA LEU A 180 -2.82 -0.19 1.17
C LEU A 180 -1.30 -0.13 1.10
N ILE A 181 -0.76 0.87 0.39
CA ILE A 181 0.67 1.14 0.34
C ILE A 181 0.93 2.47 1.03
N ASP A 182 1.57 2.42 2.20
CA ASP A 182 2.07 3.62 2.87
C ASP A 182 3.40 4.04 2.25
N THR A 183 3.49 5.29 1.81
CA THR A 183 4.67 5.78 1.07
C THR A 183 5.47 6.79 1.90
N PRO A 184 6.81 6.82 1.74
CA PRO A 184 7.65 7.83 2.38
C PRO A 184 7.22 9.26 2.03
N GLY A 185 7.30 10.16 3.01
CA GLY A 185 7.00 11.59 2.80
C GLY A 185 8.19 12.49 2.49
N HIS A 186 9.40 11.96 2.68
CA HIS A 186 10.63 12.73 2.59
C HIS A 186 11.12 12.81 1.14
N ILE A 187 11.75 13.93 0.78
CA ILE A 187 12.28 14.15 -0.58
C ILE A 187 13.35 13.11 -0.93
N ASP A 188 14.15 12.71 0.05
CA ASP A 188 15.25 11.76 -0.16
C ASP A 188 14.77 10.35 -0.58
N PHE A 189 13.51 10.02 -0.32
CA PHE A 189 12.92 8.71 -0.63
C PHE A 189 11.92 8.79 -1.80
N THR A 190 12.06 9.76 -2.70
CA THR A 190 11.15 9.91 -3.84
C THR A 190 11.10 8.71 -4.78
N ILE A 191 12.17 7.92 -4.85
CA ILE A 191 12.22 6.71 -5.69
C ILE A 191 11.21 5.64 -5.22
N GLU A 192 11.04 5.52 -3.90
CA GLU A 192 10.05 4.63 -3.28
C GLU A 192 8.63 5.07 -3.64
N VAL A 193 8.36 6.37 -3.54
CA VAL A 193 7.08 6.97 -3.92
C VAL A 193 6.76 6.74 -5.40
N GLU A 194 7.73 6.96 -6.30
CA GLU A 194 7.52 6.71 -7.74
C GLU A 194 7.24 5.25 -8.04
N ARG A 195 7.91 4.32 -7.36
CA ARG A 195 7.67 2.89 -7.53
C ARG A 195 6.26 2.50 -7.09
N ALA A 196 5.81 3.02 -5.94
CA ALA A 196 4.46 2.77 -5.45
C ALA A 196 3.40 3.30 -6.42
N LEU A 197 3.52 4.56 -6.86
CA LEU A 197 2.54 5.21 -7.74
C LEU A 197 2.32 4.51 -9.10
N ARG A 198 3.27 3.70 -9.57
CA ARG A 198 3.12 2.94 -10.84
C ARG A 198 2.20 1.72 -10.72
N VAL A 199 1.96 1.24 -9.51
CA VAL A 199 1.23 -0.01 -9.25
C VAL A 199 -0.17 0.27 -8.69
N LEU A 200 -0.45 1.52 -8.32
CA LEU A 200 -1.67 1.91 -7.63
C LEU A 200 -2.78 2.31 -8.59
N ASP A 201 -4.00 1.86 -8.29
CA ASP A 201 -5.20 2.27 -9.02
C ASP A 201 -5.64 3.68 -8.61
N GLY A 202 -5.34 4.07 -7.37
CA GLY A 202 -5.65 5.40 -6.85
C GLY A 202 -4.81 5.77 -5.63
N ALA A 203 -4.84 7.05 -5.27
CA ALA A 203 -4.09 7.55 -4.13
C ALA A 203 -4.89 8.50 -3.23
N VAL A 204 -4.55 8.50 -1.94
CA VAL A 204 -5.03 9.48 -0.97
C VAL A 204 -3.89 10.46 -0.70
N MET A 205 -4.09 11.72 -1.10
CA MET A 205 -3.16 12.81 -0.86
C MET A 205 -3.49 13.48 0.48
N ILE A 206 -2.69 13.21 1.51
CA ILE A 206 -2.90 13.77 2.84
C ILE A 206 -2.24 15.15 2.97
N LEU A 207 -2.98 16.10 3.52
CA LEU A 207 -2.57 17.49 3.72
C LEU A 207 -2.79 17.87 5.19
N CYS A 208 -1.92 18.70 5.75
CA CYS A 208 -2.11 19.23 7.10
C CYS A 208 -3.04 20.46 7.05
N ALA A 209 -4.06 20.54 7.91
CA ALA A 209 -4.99 21.67 8.01
C ALA A 209 -4.30 23.02 8.29
N VAL A 210 -3.15 22.99 8.99
CA VAL A 210 -2.36 24.18 9.35
C VAL A 210 -1.33 24.53 8.28
N SER A 211 -0.61 23.54 7.73
CA SER A 211 0.46 23.80 6.77
C SER A 211 -0.03 23.96 5.33
N GLY A 212 -1.16 23.32 4.99
CA GLY A 212 -1.72 23.28 3.65
C GLY A 212 -0.77 22.70 2.60
N VAL A 213 -0.81 23.27 1.39
CA VAL A 213 0.04 22.84 0.27
C VAL A 213 1.45 23.40 0.38
N GLN A 214 2.42 22.50 0.52
CA GLN A 214 3.85 22.80 0.61
C GLN A 214 4.60 22.41 -0.68
N SER A 215 5.90 22.72 -0.77
CA SER A 215 6.72 22.41 -1.94
C SER A 215 6.79 20.91 -2.24
N GLN A 216 6.93 20.06 -1.21
CA GLN A 216 7.00 18.61 -1.41
C GLN A 216 5.64 18.04 -1.84
N THR A 217 4.52 18.62 -1.40
CA THR A 217 3.18 18.28 -1.91
C THR A 217 3.09 18.47 -3.42
N GLN A 218 3.68 19.55 -3.96
CA GLN A 218 3.72 19.79 -5.41
C GLN A 218 4.55 18.74 -6.15
N THR A 219 5.64 18.26 -5.54
CA THR A 219 6.45 17.17 -6.11
C THR A 219 5.64 15.87 -6.17
N VAL A 220 4.95 15.52 -5.07
CA VAL A 220 4.07 14.34 -5.02
C VAL A 220 2.92 14.45 -6.03
N ASP A 221 2.28 15.63 -6.14
CA ASP A 221 1.25 15.89 -7.15
C ASP A 221 1.79 15.68 -8.58
N ARG A 222 2.99 16.21 -8.87
CA ARG A 222 3.64 16.02 -10.17
C ARG A 222 3.91 14.54 -10.47
N GLN A 223 4.34 13.76 -9.47
CA GLN A 223 4.56 12.32 -9.63
C GLN A 223 3.25 11.58 -9.93
N MET A 224 2.18 11.87 -9.19
CA MET A 224 0.86 11.29 -9.43
C MET A 224 0.31 11.67 -10.82
N ARG A 225 0.49 12.92 -11.26
CA ARG A 225 0.11 13.35 -12.63
C ARG A 225 0.88 12.61 -13.71
N ARG A 226 2.18 12.36 -13.50
CA ARG A 226 3.01 11.63 -14.48
C ARG A 226 2.45 10.23 -14.76
N TYR A 227 1.87 9.58 -13.75
CA TYR A 227 1.29 8.24 -13.87
C TYR A 227 -0.24 8.26 -14.02
N ASN A 228 -0.86 9.43 -14.19
CA ASN A 228 -2.32 9.59 -14.29
C ASN A 228 -3.10 8.91 -13.15
N VAL A 229 -2.52 8.89 -11.94
CA VAL A 229 -3.15 8.24 -10.77
C VAL A 229 -4.29 9.14 -10.27
N PRO A 230 -5.55 8.64 -10.23
CA PRO A 230 -6.66 9.38 -9.66
C PRO A 230 -6.46 9.51 -8.15
N ARG A 231 -6.88 10.65 -7.58
CA ARG A 231 -6.57 10.94 -6.19
C ARG A 231 -7.69 11.66 -5.46
N ILE A 232 -7.78 11.39 -4.16
CA ILE A 232 -8.64 12.11 -3.22
C ILE A 232 -7.76 12.88 -2.26
N SER A 233 -8.11 14.13 -1.96
CA SER A 233 -7.38 14.93 -0.98
C SER A 233 -8.00 14.77 0.41
N PHE A 234 -7.19 14.43 1.41
CA PHE A 234 -7.64 14.29 2.80
C PHE A 234 -6.93 15.32 3.68
N ILE A 235 -7.69 16.21 4.31
CA ILE A 235 -7.15 17.23 5.21
C ILE A 235 -7.13 16.65 6.62
N ASN A 236 -5.93 16.43 7.14
CA ASN A 236 -5.66 15.86 8.45
C ASN A 236 -5.21 16.94 9.44
N LYS A 237 -5.13 16.58 10.73
CA LYS A 237 -4.68 17.44 11.83
C LYS A 237 -5.60 18.65 12.07
N MET A 238 -6.91 18.42 12.03
CA MET A 238 -7.96 19.42 12.29
C MET A 238 -8.01 19.88 13.75
N ASP A 239 -7.40 19.10 14.64
CA ASP A 239 -7.21 19.32 16.07
C ASP A 239 -6.14 20.38 16.40
N ARG A 240 -5.31 20.78 15.42
CA ARG A 240 -4.23 21.73 15.69
C ARG A 240 -4.68 23.18 15.64
N MET A 241 -4.14 23.99 16.55
CA MET A 241 -4.32 25.45 16.51
C MET A 241 -3.99 26.04 15.14
N GLY A 242 -4.90 26.88 14.63
CA GLY A 242 -4.83 27.48 13.31
C GLY A 242 -5.29 26.56 12.17
N ALA A 243 -6.00 25.46 12.48
CA ALA A 243 -6.58 24.58 11.46
C ALA A 243 -7.60 25.34 10.60
N ASN A 244 -7.35 25.41 9.29
CA ASN A 244 -8.28 26.04 8.36
C ASN A 244 -8.36 25.23 7.06
N PRO A 245 -9.34 24.30 6.94
CA PRO A 245 -9.44 23.41 5.79
C PRO A 245 -9.88 24.14 4.51
N PHE A 246 -10.68 25.20 4.64
CA PHE A 246 -11.11 25.99 3.48
C PHE A 246 -9.91 26.66 2.79
N ARG A 247 -8.99 27.22 3.58
CA ARG A 247 -7.74 27.76 3.06
C ARG A 247 -6.91 26.68 2.36
N VAL A 248 -6.87 25.45 2.89
CA VAL A 248 -6.15 24.34 2.25
C VAL A 248 -6.78 23.98 0.90
N CYS A 249 -8.11 23.94 0.80
CA CYS A 249 -8.82 23.73 -0.47
C CYS A 249 -8.47 24.82 -1.49
N ASP A 250 -8.47 26.09 -1.08
CA ASP A 250 -8.07 27.21 -1.95
C ASP A 250 -6.61 27.09 -2.39
N MET A 251 -5.72 26.61 -1.51
CA MET A 251 -4.32 26.37 -1.85
C MET A 251 -4.16 25.24 -2.86
N ILE A 252 -4.99 24.18 -2.82
CA ILE A 252 -5.00 23.13 -3.85
C ILE A 252 -5.37 23.77 -5.21
N ASN A 253 -6.47 24.52 -5.26
CA ASN A 253 -6.91 25.19 -6.47
C ASN A 253 -5.85 26.16 -7.03
N LYS A 254 -5.26 27.00 -6.18
CA LYS A 254 -4.31 28.04 -6.62
C LYS A 254 -2.91 27.51 -6.91
N LYS A 255 -2.35 26.68 -6.02
CA LYS A 255 -0.95 26.22 -6.11
C LYS A 255 -0.81 24.95 -6.95
N LEU A 256 -1.70 23.98 -6.76
CA LEU A 256 -1.67 22.75 -7.55
C LEU A 256 -2.38 22.96 -8.90
N ARG A 257 -3.30 23.92 -9.03
CA ARG A 257 -4.11 24.08 -10.26
C ARG A 257 -4.92 22.82 -10.54
N ILE A 258 -5.52 22.26 -9.49
CA ILE A 258 -6.45 21.13 -9.55
C ILE A 258 -7.82 21.70 -9.19
N PRO A 259 -8.88 21.46 -9.99
CA PRO A 259 -10.23 21.82 -9.59
C PRO A 259 -10.62 20.96 -8.39
N ALA A 260 -10.58 21.55 -7.21
CA ALA A 260 -10.86 20.88 -5.96
C ALA A 260 -12.05 21.54 -5.27
N ALA A 261 -13.01 20.72 -4.85
CA ALA A 261 -14.15 21.14 -4.06
C ALA A 261 -14.21 20.30 -2.77
N MET A 262 -14.80 20.87 -1.73
CA MET A 262 -15.00 20.16 -0.48
C MET A 262 -16.15 19.16 -0.64
N ILE A 263 -16.01 17.96 -0.10
CA ILE A 263 -17.09 16.97 0.04
C ILE A 263 -17.66 16.98 1.47
N GLN A 264 -16.89 17.53 2.41
CA GLN A 264 -17.24 17.57 3.83
C GLN A 264 -16.94 18.96 4.39
N VAL A 265 -17.76 19.41 5.34
CA VAL A 265 -17.56 20.65 6.09
C VAL A 265 -17.32 20.30 7.56
N PRO A 266 -16.25 20.77 8.21
CA PRO A 266 -15.99 20.44 9.61
C PRO A 266 -17.03 21.08 10.55
N ILE A 267 -17.35 20.39 11.64
CA ILE A 267 -18.16 20.90 12.76
C ILE A 267 -17.18 21.23 13.89
N GLY A 268 -16.97 22.53 14.12
CA GLY A 268 -15.91 23.03 15.00
C GLY A 268 -14.52 22.98 14.37
N ALA A 269 -13.51 23.39 15.13
CA ALA A 269 -12.10 23.36 14.77
C ALA A 269 -11.26 23.18 16.02
N GLU A 270 -10.00 22.74 15.86
CA GLU A 270 -9.07 22.57 16.98
C GLU A 270 -9.64 21.60 18.02
N ASP A 271 -9.59 21.95 19.31
CA ASP A 271 -10.13 21.14 20.41
C ASP A 271 -11.67 20.98 20.34
N ASP A 272 -12.37 21.89 19.65
CA ASP A 272 -13.82 21.85 19.46
C ASP A 272 -14.25 21.04 18.23
N PHE A 273 -13.30 20.40 17.52
CA PHE A 273 -13.61 19.58 16.34
C PHE A 273 -14.34 18.29 16.73
N LYS A 274 -15.64 18.21 16.43
CA LYS A 274 -16.53 17.11 16.87
C LYS A 274 -16.94 16.17 15.75
N GLY A 275 -16.83 16.60 14.50
CA GLY A 275 -17.38 15.86 13.38
C GLY A 275 -17.34 16.63 12.07
N VAL A 276 -18.07 16.12 11.09
CA VAL A 276 -18.17 16.69 9.74
C VAL A 276 -19.60 16.61 9.23
N VAL A 277 -19.99 17.57 8.40
CA VAL A 277 -21.21 17.53 7.59
C VAL A 277 -20.85 16.92 6.24
N ASP A 278 -21.48 15.81 5.88
CA ASP A 278 -21.46 15.27 4.52
C ASP A 278 -22.43 16.12 3.67
N ILE A 279 -21.89 16.91 2.74
CA ILE A 279 -22.70 17.82 1.92
C ILE A 279 -23.37 17.13 0.73
N ILE A 280 -22.97 15.90 0.41
CA ILE A 280 -23.63 15.09 -0.63
C ILE A 280 -24.99 14.64 -0.09
N ARG A 281 -24.98 14.07 1.12
CA ARG A 281 -26.19 13.58 1.80
C ARG A 281 -26.90 14.63 2.65
N MET A 282 -26.27 15.77 2.88
CA MET A 282 -26.72 16.82 3.80
C MET A 282 -27.03 16.27 5.20
N LYS A 283 -26.05 15.56 5.78
CA LYS A 283 -26.14 14.97 7.13
C LYS A 283 -24.93 15.32 7.97
N ALA A 284 -25.14 15.54 9.27
CA ALA A 284 -24.06 15.73 10.23
C ALA A 284 -23.58 14.37 10.74
N ILE A 285 -22.26 14.18 10.77
CA ILE A 285 -21.58 12.96 11.22
C ILE A 285 -20.69 13.34 12.40
N TYR A 286 -20.97 12.76 13.56
CA TYR A 286 -20.22 12.95 14.79
C TYR A 286 -19.42 11.68 15.10
N ASN A 287 -18.16 11.87 15.50
CA ASN A 287 -17.30 10.77 15.89
C ASN A 287 -17.28 10.71 17.43
N GLN A 288 -17.89 9.67 17.99
CA GLN A 288 -17.98 9.45 19.44
C GLN A 288 -17.12 8.25 19.89
N GLY A 289 -16.87 8.17 21.19
CA GLY A 289 -15.99 7.19 21.81
C GLY A 289 -14.52 7.62 21.82
N ASP A 290 -13.71 6.96 22.66
CA ASP A 290 -12.32 7.36 22.95
C ASP A 290 -11.42 7.44 21.71
N LYS A 291 -11.76 6.67 20.67
CA LYS A 291 -11.02 6.62 19.40
C LYS A 291 -11.90 6.89 18.18
N GLY A 292 -13.09 7.47 18.36
CA GLY A 292 -14.01 7.74 17.25
C GLY A 292 -14.60 6.49 16.60
N GLU A 293 -14.77 5.42 17.39
CA GLU A 293 -15.30 4.13 16.91
C GLU A 293 -16.81 4.16 16.67
N ILE A 294 -17.52 5.05 17.37
CA ILE A 294 -18.97 5.17 17.29
C ILE A 294 -19.30 6.36 16.39
N ILE A 295 -19.75 6.06 15.16
CA ILE A 295 -20.19 7.07 14.20
C ILE A 295 -21.67 7.34 14.43
N VAL A 296 -22.01 8.55 14.85
CA VAL A 296 -23.40 8.99 15.05
C VAL A 296 -23.79 9.96 13.95
N GLU A 297 -24.85 9.63 13.22
CA GLU A 297 -25.37 10.47 12.15
C GLU A 297 -26.65 11.17 12.58
N SER A 298 -26.74 12.45 12.27
CA SER A 298 -27.92 13.27 12.48
C SER A 298 -28.35 13.88 11.16
N ASN A 299 -29.67 13.90 10.94
CA ASN A 299 -30.27 14.66 9.83
C ASN A 299 -30.27 16.18 10.13
N GLU A 300 -30.06 16.56 11.39
CA GLU A 300 -30.00 17.96 11.80
C GLU A 300 -28.58 18.48 11.72
N ILE A 301 -28.36 19.42 10.80
CA ILE A 301 -27.09 20.14 10.65
C ILE A 301 -27.08 21.32 11.62
N PRO A 302 -26.02 21.51 12.42
CA PRO A 302 -25.88 22.66 13.31
C PRO A 302 -26.02 24.00 12.57
N ALA A 303 -26.71 24.96 13.20
CA ALA A 303 -27.10 26.22 12.55
C ALA A 303 -25.90 27.09 12.16
N ASP A 304 -24.80 27.00 12.89
CA ASP A 304 -23.53 27.69 12.66
C ASP A 304 -22.84 27.24 11.35
N VAL A 305 -22.91 25.95 11.03
CA VAL A 305 -22.28 25.39 9.82
C VAL A 305 -23.24 25.22 8.64
N LYS A 306 -24.56 25.31 8.87
CA LYS A 306 -25.58 25.05 7.83
C LYS A 306 -25.41 25.95 6.61
N GLN A 307 -25.28 27.26 6.81
CA GLN A 307 -25.12 28.21 5.70
C GLN A 307 -23.84 27.93 4.91
N VAL A 308 -22.74 27.64 5.61
CA VAL A 308 -21.46 27.29 4.99
C VAL A 308 -21.58 25.98 4.20
N ALA A 309 -22.29 24.97 4.73
CA ALA A 309 -22.51 23.71 4.04
C ALA A 309 -23.31 23.88 2.74
N GLU A 310 -24.36 24.71 2.75
CA GLU A 310 -25.15 25.02 1.56
C GLU A 310 -24.33 25.76 0.50
N GLU A 311 -23.54 26.77 0.89
CA GLU A 311 -22.64 27.49 -0.01
C GLU A 311 -21.60 26.56 -0.64
N ARG A 312 -20.97 25.70 0.17
CA ARG A 312 -19.96 24.75 -0.32
C ARG A 312 -20.57 23.66 -1.20
N ARG A 313 -21.82 23.28 -0.97
CA ARG A 313 -22.55 22.36 -1.85
C ARG A 313 -22.83 22.98 -3.21
N ALA A 314 -23.21 24.26 -3.26
CA ALA A 314 -23.38 24.98 -4.53
C ALA A 314 -22.03 25.04 -5.29
N MET A 315 -20.95 25.40 -4.61
CA MET A 315 -19.60 25.42 -5.19
C MET A 315 -19.17 24.04 -5.70
N LEU A 316 -19.50 22.96 -4.99
CA LEU A 316 -19.22 21.59 -5.42
C LEU A 316 -19.88 21.28 -6.77
N ILE A 317 -21.18 21.58 -6.90
CA ILE A 317 -21.97 21.34 -8.12
C ILE A 317 -21.49 22.21 -9.29
N GLU A 318 -21.01 23.42 -9.02
CA GLU A 318 -20.46 24.30 -10.06
C GLU A 318 -19.07 23.85 -10.55
N THR A 319 -18.29 23.20 -9.69
CA THR A 319 -16.90 22.85 -9.98
C THR A 319 -16.75 21.48 -10.64
N LEU A 320 -17.61 20.51 -10.29
CA LEU A 320 -17.55 19.11 -10.72
C LEU A 320 -18.85 18.69 -11.42
#